data_AF-A0A7L3C5Y2-F1
#
_entry.id   AF-A0A7L3C5Y2-F1
#
_cell.length_a   1.000
_cell.length_b   1.000
_cell.length_c   1.000
_cell.angle_alpha   90.00
_cell.angle_beta   90.00
_cell.angle_gamma   90.00
#
_symmetry.space_group_name_H-M   'P 1'
#
loop_
_entity.id
_entity.type
_entity.pdbx_description
1 polymer ?
#
loop_
_entity_poly.entity_id
_entity_poly.type
_entity_poly.pdbx_seq_one_letter_code
_entity_poly.pdbx_strand_id
1 'polypeptide(L)'
;NSNRASVSHLHRQLYGRLYPVLLVKTDGSTVRLRYREPKRILMLPLDSSTLPEAERKARLRRQFPSKPKAGTEETFESIDLGTYKRFWKK
;
A
#
# COMPACT_ATOMS: atom_id res chain seq x y z
N ASN A 1 -1.87 -24.41 28.02
CA ASN A 1 -3.05 -24.70 27.17
C ASN A 1 -3.84 -23.41 26.96
N SER A 2 -3.93 -22.90 25.73
CA SER A 2 -4.59 -21.63 25.37
C SER A 2 -6.13 -21.71 25.35
N ASN A 3 -6.72 -22.91 25.43
CA ASN A 3 -8.17 -23.09 25.38
C ASN A 3 -8.87 -22.99 26.75
N ARG A 4 -8.12 -22.88 27.86
CA ARG A 4 -8.68 -22.92 29.22
C ARG A 4 -9.72 -21.82 29.51
N ALA A 5 -9.58 -20.64 28.89
CA ALA A 5 -10.45 -19.49 29.11
C ALA A 5 -10.86 -18.79 27.80
N SER A 6 -10.76 -19.47 26.66
CA SER A 6 -11.02 -18.88 25.34
C SER A 6 -12.53 -18.77 25.01
N VAL A 7 -13.36 -19.60 25.64
CA VAL A 7 -14.81 -19.59 25.48
C VAL A 7 -15.44 -18.71 26.56
N SER A 8 -15.85 -17.51 26.20
CA SER A 8 -16.46 -16.55 27.12
C SER A 8 -17.56 -15.72 26.46
N HIS A 9 -18.31 -14.96 27.26
CA HIS A 9 -19.31 -13.99 26.81
C HIS A 9 -19.08 -12.63 27.48
N LEU A 10 -19.82 -11.60 27.05
CA LEU A 10 -19.69 -10.28 27.67
C LEU A 10 -20.49 -10.23 28.96
N HIS A 11 -19.83 -9.99 30.09
CA HIS A 11 -20.45 -9.92 31.42
C HIS A 11 -21.13 -8.56 31.72
N ARG A 12 -21.86 -8.01 30.74
CA ARG A 12 -22.63 -6.76 30.91
C ARG A 12 -24.11 -7.06 30.70
N GLN A 13 -24.98 -6.44 31.49
CA GLN A 13 -26.43 -6.62 31.40
C GLN A 13 -27.01 -6.07 30.09
N LEU A 14 -26.55 -4.89 29.65
CA LEU A 14 -26.94 -4.26 28.39
C LEU A 14 -25.72 -4.04 27.50
N TYR A 15 -25.75 -4.59 26.30
CA TYR A 15 -24.69 -4.40 25.31
C TYR A 15 -25.20 -4.58 23.88
N GLY A 16 -24.60 -3.84 22.95
CA GLY A 16 -24.85 -4.01 21.52
C GLY A 16 -24.23 -5.31 20.99
N ARG A 17 -24.82 -5.86 19.92
CA ARG A 17 -24.31 -7.06 19.25
C ARG A 17 -22.86 -6.84 18.79
N LEU A 18 -22.01 -7.82 19.05
CA LEU A 18 -20.64 -7.87 18.55
C LEU A 18 -20.44 -9.11 17.68
N TYR A 19 -19.62 -8.97 16.64
CA TYR A 19 -19.36 -9.99 15.65
C TYR A 19 -17.92 -10.50 15.78
N PRO A 20 -17.66 -11.81 15.59
CA PRO A 20 -16.31 -12.34 15.58
C PRO A 20 -15.57 -11.85 14.32
N VAL A 21 -14.38 -11.28 14.51
CA VAL A 21 -13.54 -10.71 13.46
C VAL A 21 -12.11 -11.21 13.63
N LEU A 22 -11.42 -11.39 12.50
CA LEU A 22 -10.00 -11.74 12.47
C LEU A 22 -9.16 -10.45 12.31
N LEU A 23 -8.37 -10.13 13.33
CA LEU A 23 -7.41 -9.03 13.30
C LEU A 23 -6.06 -9.53 12.83
N VAL A 24 -5.57 -8.96 11.72
CA VAL A 24 -4.24 -9.20 11.16
C VAL A 24 -3.33 -8.09 11.65
N LYS A 25 -2.25 -8.45 12.34
CA LYS A 25 -1.22 -7.50 12.78
C LYS A 25 -0.24 -7.18 11.64
N THR A 26 0.63 -6.20 11.86
CA THR A 26 1.70 -5.80 10.94
C THR A 26 2.63 -6.96 10.55
N ASP A 27 2.83 -7.89 11.48
CA ASP A 27 3.71 -9.05 11.31
C ASP A 27 3.00 -10.22 10.60
N GLY A 28 1.74 -10.04 10.22
CA GLY A 28 0.90 -11.08 9.62
C GLY A 28 0.26 -12.05 10.63
N SER A 29 0.61 -11.96 11.91
CA SER A 29 -0.04 -12.76 12.96
C SER A 29 -1.52 -12.40 13.11
N THR A 30 -2.33 -13.39 13.52
CA THR A 30 -3.80 -13.26 13.55
C THR A 30 -4.38 -13.51 14.93
N VAL A 31 -5.38 -12.71 15.31
CA VAL A 31 -6.11 -12.86 16.58
C VAL A 31 -7.60 -12.72 16.34
N ARG A 32 -8.42 -13.57 16.99
CA ARG A 32 -9.88 -13.46 16.95
C ARG A 32 -10.35 -12.48 18.01
N LEU A 33 -11.13 -11.47 17.60
CA LEU A 33 -11.72 -10.48 18.49
C LEU A 33 -13.21 -10.28 18.17
N ARG A 34 -13.92 -9.55 19.03
CA ARG A 34 -15.32 -9.18 18.81
C ARG A 34 -15.43 -7.70 18.45
N TYR A 35 -16.05 -7.36 17.32
CA TYR A 35 -16.16 -5.99 16.80
C TYR A 35 -17.62 -5.57 16.61
N ARG A 36 -17.86 -4.25 16.56
CA ARG A 36 -19.22 -3.69 16.44
C ARG A 36 -19.86 -3.98 15.09
N GLU A 37 -19.09 -3.87 14.02
CA GLU A 37 -19.54 -4.11 12.66
C GLU A 37 -19.25 -5.56 12.23
N PRO A 38 -20.08 -6.16 11.38
CA PRO A 38 -19.88 -7.50 10.86
C PRO A 38 -18.79 -7.54 9.77
N LYS A 39 -17.55 -7.21 10.13
CA LYS A 39 -16.38 -7.31 9.26
C LYS A 39 -15.74 -8.70 9.41
N ARG A 40 -15.25 -9.29 8.31
CA ARG A 40 -14.56 -10.58 8.38
C ARG A 40 -13.10 -10.43 8.82
N ILE A 41 -12.41 -9.42 8.29
CA ILE A 41 -10.98 -9.18 8.48
C ILE A 41 -10.75 -7.70 8.78
N LEU A 42 -9.89 -7.41 9.76
CA LEU A 42 -9.34 -6.09 10.04
C LEU A 42 -7.83 -6.17 9.92
N MET A 43 -7.24 -5.32 9.07
CA MET A 43 -5.78 -5.24 8.93
C MET A 43 -5.27 -4.03 9.70
N LEU A 44 -4.34 -4.27 10.63
CA LEU A 44 -3.66 -3.21 11.35
C LEU A 44 -2.66 -2.54 10.39
N PRO A 45 -2.72 -1.21 10.21
CA PRO A 45 -1.74 -0.52 9.40
C PRO A 45 -0.38 -0.54 10.11
N LEU A 46 0.69 -0.51 9.32
CA LEU A 46 2.02 -0.25 9.84
C LEU A 46 2.17 1.23 10.12
N ASP A 47 2.61 1.57 11.33
CA ASP A 47 2.95 2.95 11.68
C ASP A 47 4.25 3.38 10.98
N SER A 48 4.22 4.57 10.37
CA SER A 48 5.38 5.14 9.67
C SER A 48 6.34 5.86 10.60
N SER A 49 5.90 6.23 11.81
CA SER A 49 6.70 6.96 12.80
C SER A 49 7.72 6.07 13.52
N THR A 50 7.42 4.78 13.63
CA THR A 50 8.24 3.78 14.31
C THR A 50 9.38 3.22 13.45
N LEU A 51 9.31 3.44 12.12
CA LEU A 51 10.27 2.89 11.17
C LEU A 51 11.55 3.73 11.10
N PRO A 52 12.71 3.10 10.84
CA PRO A 52 13.94 3.84 10.55
C PRO A 52 13.78 4.63 9.24
N GLU A 53 14.46 5.77 9.15
CA GLU A 53 14.31 6.70 8.03
C GLU A 53 14.61 6.07 6.66
N ALA A 54 15.57 5.14 6.61
CA ALA A 54 15.96 4.45 5.39
C ALA A 54 14.80 3.60 4.84
N GLU A 55 14.16 2.80 5.69
CA GLU A 55 13.02 1.96 5.30
C GLU A 55 11.79 2.80 4.97
N ARG A 56 11.57 3.88 5.71
CA ARG A 56 10.49 4.84 5.44
C ARG A 56 10.64 5.45 4.05
N LYS A 57 11.84 5.92 3.69
CA LYS A 57 12.14 6.47 2.36
C LYS A 57 11.98 5.41 1.26
N ALA A 58 12.43 4.17 1.50
CA ALA A 58 12.27 3.07 0.55
C ALA A 58 10.79 2.74 0.30
N ARG A 59 9.95 2.70 1.35
CA ARG A 59 8.50 2.49 1.22
C ARG A 59 7.82 3.63 0.46
N LEU A 60 8.20 4.88 0.74
CA LEU A 60 7.65 6.03 0.03
C LEU A 60 7.95 5.96 -1.48
N ARG A 61 9.19 5.57 -1.85
CA ARG A 61 9.58 5.33 -3.26
C ARG A 61 8.81 4.19 -3.91
N ARG A 62 8.44 3.14 -3.15
CA ARG A 62 7.61 2.03 -3.65
C ARG A 62 6.15 2.44 -3.82
N GLN A 63 5.61 3.23 -2.90
CA GLN A 63 4.23 3.70 -2.94
C GLN A 63 4.01 4.73 -4.06
N PHE A 64 4.96 5.64 -4.22
CA PHE A 64 4.98 6.64 -5.28
C PHE A 64 6.20 6.38 -6.16
N PRO A 65 6.12 5.43 -7.10
CA PRO A 65 7.17 5.24 -8.07
C PRO A 65 7.33 6.55 -8.84
N SER A 66 8.57 7.04 -8.93
CA SER A 66 8.88 8.18 -9.81
C SER A 66 8.32 7.88 -11.20
N LYS A 67 7.74 8.89 -11.84
CA LYS A 67 7.35 8.79 -13.25
C LYS A 67 8.53 8.18 -14.04
N PRO A 68 8.26 7.27 -15.00
CA PRO A 68 9.33 6.77 -15.85
C PRO A 68 10.08 7.98 -16.39
N LYS A 69 11.42 7.94 -16.33
CA LYS A 69 12.25 9.00 -16.91
C LYS A 69 11.68 9.25 -18.30
N ALA A 70 11.32 10.51 -18.58
CA ALA A 70 11.00 10.91 -19.94
C ALA A 70 12.10 10.34 -20.82
N GLY A 71 11.72 9.65 -21.91
CA GLY A 71 12.68 9.05 -22.83
C GLY A 71 13.80 10.03 -23.09
N THR A 72 15.03 9.53 -23.19
CA THR A 72 16.22 10.31 -23.57
C THR A 72 15.76 11.42 -24.50
N GLU A 73 15.91 12.67 -24.05
CA GLU A 73 15.60 13.85 -24.86
C GLU A 73 16.16 13.53 -26.24
N GLU A 74 15.27 13.41 -27.23
CA GLU A 74 15.69 13.08 -28.59
C GLU A 74 16.68 14.17 -28.97
N THR A 75 17.96 13.87 -28.82
CA THR A 75 19.03 14.73 -29.28
C THR A 75 18.77 14.82 -30.77
N PHE A 76 18.27 15.98 -31.20
CA PHE A 76 18.00 16.26 -32.59
C PHE A 76 19.25 15.86 -33.39
N GLU A 77 19.15 14.77 -34.13
CA GLU A 77 20.17 14.44 -35.11
C GLU A 77 20.22 15.62 -36.10
N SER A 78 21.42 16.14 -36.34
CA SER A 78 21.61 17.28 -37.23
C SER A 78 20.95 16.99 -38.58
N ILE A 79 19.88 17.71 -38.89
CA ILE A 79 19.09 17.51 -40.11
C ILE A 79 19.99 17.76 -41.33
N ASP A 80 20.20 16.72 -42.15
CA ASP A 80 20.99 16.85 -43.38
C ASP A 80 20.19 17.61 -44.46
N LEU A 81 20.58 18.86 -44.68
CA LEU A 81 20.01 19.79 -45.66
C LEU A 81 20.10 19.26 -47.11
N GLY A 82 21.01 18.32 -47.40
CA GLY A 82 21.14 17.71 -48.72
C GLY A 82 19.89 16.91 -49.13
N THR A 83 19.26 16.24 -48.17
CA THR A 83 18.08 15.40 -48.40
C THR A 83 16.84 16.23 -48.75
N TYR A 84 16.73 17.43 -48.17
CA TYR A 84 15.57 18.32 -48.35
C TYR A 84 15.68 19.28 -49.53
N LYS A 85 16.85 19.34 -50.18
CA LYS A 85 17.12 20.21 -51.34
C LYS A 85 16.16 19.99 -52.51
N ARG A 86 15.60 18.78 -52.64
CA ARG A 86 14.62 18.42 -53.68
C ARG A 86 13.29 19.17 -53.57
N PHE A 87 12.97 19.68 -52.38
CA PHE A 87 11.74 20.42 -52.11
C PHE A 87 11.91 21.95 -52.22
N TRP A 88 13.11 22.43 -52.59
CA TRP A 88 13.41 23.87 -52.65
C TRP A 88 12.94 24.53 -53.95
N LYS A 89 12.62 23.76 -54.98
CA LYS A 89 11.93 24.26 -56.17
C LYS A 89 10.54 23.64 -56.22
N LYS A 90 9.55 24.51 -56.36
CA LYS A 90 8.12 24.21 -56.38
C LYS A 90 7.71 23.62 -57.71
#